data_AF-A0A955V907-F1
#
_entry.id   AF-A0A955V907-F1
#
_cell.length_a   1.000
_cell.length_b   1.000
_cell.length_c   1.000
_cell.angle_alpha   90.00
_cell.angle_beta   90.00
_cell.angle_gamma   90.00
#
_symmetry.space_group_name_H-M   'P 1'
#
loop_
_entity.id
_entity.type
_entity.pdbx_description
1 polymer ?
#
loop_
_entity_poly.entity_id
_entity_poly.type
_entity_poly.pdbx_seq_one_letter_code
_entity_poly.pdbx_strand_id
1 'polypeptide(L)'
;TKRAGLREWLALDLFKDVHKGMYENRPIHWPLSSEKRTFVAWVNIHRMDERTLRILLADHLVPTLARLDGELADLRAARDGGDKKASRAAEKDLDRVMKAKAELEDFIAMVEQCADRGAPPV
;
A
#
# COMPACT_ATOMS: atom_id res chain seq x y z
N THR A 1 8.00 44.01 21.52
CA THR A 1 7.98 42.60 21.97
C THR A 1 9.11 41.88 21.25
N LYS A 2 10.15 41.41 21.94
CA LYS A 2 11.24 40.65 21.30
C LYS A 2 10.60 39.42 20.66
N ARG A 3 10.64 39.30 19.33
CA ARG A 3 10.28 38.03 18.68
C ARG A 3 11.25 36.98 19.20
N ALA A 4 10.73 35.89 19.76
CA ALA A 4 11.53 34.74 20.16
C ALA A 4 12.43 34.36 18.97
N GLY A 5 13.69 33.99 19.26
CA GLY A 5 14.58 33.51 18.20
C GLY A 5 13.97 32.27 17.53
N LEU A 6 14.30 32.00 16.26
CA LEU A 6 13.72 30.87 15.52
C LEU A 6 13.78 29.56 16.32
N ARG A 7 14.89 29.27 16.99
CA ARG A 7 15.05 28.08 17.83
C ARG A 7 14.06 28.04 19.01
N GLU A 8 13.86 29.16 19.68
CA GLU A 8 12.96 29.27 20.83
C GLU A 8 11.50 29.14 20.40
N TRP A 9 11.12 29.79 19.30
CA TRP A 9 9.79 29.65 18.70
C TRP A 9 9.53 28.22 18.22
N LEU A 10 10.50 27.56 17.54
CA LEU A 10 10.39 26.17 17.13
C LEU A 10 10.19 25.22 18.31
N ALA A 11 10.83 25.49 19.45
CA ALA A 11 10.74 24.64 20.64
C ALA A 11 9.45 24.85 21.44
N LEU A 12 8.95 26.08 21.53
CA LEU A 12 7.88 26.44 22.46
C LEU A 12 6.53 26.70 21.78
N ASP A 13 6.54 27.29 20.59
CA ASP A 13 5.35 27.88 19.99
C ASP A 13 4.90 27.17 18.70
N LEU A 14 5.82 26.58 17.92
CA LEU A 14 5.52 25.90 16.64
C LEU A 14 4.38 24.89 16.76
N PHE A 15 4.40 24.06 17.81
CA PHE A 15 3.38 23.03 17.96
C PHE A 15 1.99 23.64 18.17
N LYS A 16 1.89 24.68 19.01
CA LYS A 16 0.63 25.36 19.31
C LYS A 16 0.15 26.21 18.15
N ASP A 17 1.04 27.02 17.57
CA ASP A 17 0.69 28.06 16.60
C ASP A 17 0.45 27.49 15.20
N VAL A 18 1.12 26.39 14.84
CA VAL A 18 1.10 25.84 13.48
C VAL A 18 0.67 24.37 13.48
N HIS A 19 1.41 23.51 14.17
CA HIS A 19 1.23 22.05 14.04
C HIS A 19 -0.15 21.60 14.50
N LYS A 20 -0.60 22.06 15.67
CA LYS A 20 -1.90 21.73 16.23
C LYS A 20 -3.02 22.19 15.30
N GLY A 21 -3.03 23.43 14.83
CA GLY A 21 -4.06 23.90 13.89
C GLY A 21 -4.08 23.16 12.55
N MET A 22 -2.92 22.68 12.07
CA MET A 22 -2.82 21.93 10.82
C MET A 22 -3.28 20.47 10.97
N TYR A 23 -2.93 19.81 12.07
CA TYR A 23 -3.05 18.36 12.21
C TYR A 23 -4.09 17.92 13.27
N GLU A 24 -4.53 18.79 14.17
CA GLU A 24 -5.58 18.47 15.15
C GLU A 24 -6.89 18.15 14.41
N ASN A 25 -7.53 17.06 14.81
CA ASN A 25 -8.79 16.51 14.25
C ASN A 25 -8.73 16.06 12.78
N ARG A 26 -7.55 15.96 12.16
CA ARG A 26 -7.41 15.37 10.82
C ARG A 26 -6.85 13.95 10.92
N PRO A 27 -7.50 12.95 10.29
CA PRO A 27 -6.93 11.62 10.20
C PRO A 27 -5.57 11.68 9.49
N ILE A 28 -4.51 11.26 10.17
CA ILE A 28 -3.21 11.06 9.54
C ILE A 28 -3.19 9.65 8.94
N HIS A 29 -3.04 9.59 7.62
CA HIS A 29 -2.92 8.33 6.89
C HIS A 29 -1.46 8.02 6.58
N TRP A 30 -1.05 6.78 6.86
CA TRP A 30 0.27 6.25 6.56
C TRP A 30 0.17 5.26 5.39
N PRO A 31 0.78 5.54 4.23
CA PRO A 31 0.78 4.64 3.10
C PRO A 31 1.76 3.47 3.33
N LEU A 32 1.25 2.25 3.31
CA LEU A 32 2.04 1.03 3.15
C LEU A 32 2.01 0.67 1.66
N SER A 33 3.17 0.64 1.01
CA SER A 33 3.25 0.53 -0.44
C SER A 33 4.13 -0.63 -0.86
N SER A 34 3.76 -1.28 -1.97
CA SER A 34 4.66 -2.16 -2.72
C SER A 34 5.82 -1.35 -3.33
N GLU A 35 6.88 -2.04 -3.76
CA GLU A 35 8.11 -1.42 -4.28
C GLU A 35 7.84 -0.40 -5.40
N LYS A 36 6.98 -0.76 -6.37
CA LYS A 36 6.64 0.12 -7.52
C LYS A 36 5.37 0.91 -7.27
N ARG A 37 4.80 0.84 -6.07
CA ARG A 37 3.56 1.52 -5.65
C ARG A 37 2.34 1.14 -6.50
N THR A 38 2.36 -0.05 -7.12
CA THR A 38 1.16 -0.62 -7.76
C THR A 38 0.07 -0.89 -6.73
N PHE A 39 0.46 -1.24 -5.50
CA PHE A 39 -0.45 -1.44 -4.36
C PHE A 39 -0.08 -0.48 -3.24
N VAL A 40 -1.07 0.26 -2.74
CA VAL A 40 -0.92 1.20 -1.62
C VAL A 40 -2.10 1.03 -0.67
N ALA A 41 -1.82 0.68 0.58
CA ALA A 41 -2.79 0.62 1.66
C ALA A 41 -2.66 1.87 2.55
N TRP A 42 -3.74 2.64 2.69
CA TRP A 42 -3.77 3.85 3.50
C TRP A 42 -4.22 3.55 4.93
N VAL A 43 -3.26 3.34 5.83
CA VAL A 43 -3.54 3.00 7.23
C VAL A 43 -3.79 4.27 8.03
N ASN A 44 -4.89 4.33 8.79
CA ASN A 44 -5.11 5.43 9.72
C ASN A 44 -4.26 5.21 10.99
N ILE A 45 -3.27 6.05 11.22
CA ILE A 45 -2.31 5.84 12.32
C ILE A 45 -2.97 5.90 13.70
N HIS A 46 -4.07 6.65 13.83
CA HIS A 46 -4.80 6.80 15.10
C HIS A 46 -5.58 5.54 15.48
N ARG A 47 -5.79 4.64 14.51
CA ARG A 47 -6.52 3.37 14.68
C ARG A 47 -5.61 2.17 14.47
N MET A 48 -4.32 2.40 14.21
CA MET A 48 -3.36 1.34 14.00
C MET A 48 -3.11 0.61 15.32
N ASP A 49 -3.28 -0.70 15.28
CA ASP A 49 -3.07 -1.62 16.40
C ASP A 49 -2.29 -2.86 15.93
N GLU A 50 -1.99 -3.77 16.86
CA GLU A 50 -1.26 -5.02 16.59
C GLU A 50 -1.93 -5.94 15.55
N ARG A 51 -3.23 -5.74 15.28
CA ARG A 51 -4.00 -6.55 14.32
C ARG A 51 -4.01 -5.93 12.93
N THR A 52 -3.61 -4.68 12.79
CA THR A 52 -3.77 -3.91 11.55
C THR A 52 -3.11 -4.59 10.35
N LEU A 53 -1.89 -5.10 10.50
CA LEU A 53 -1.21 -5.81 9.40
C LEU A 53 -1.86 -7.16 9.08
N ARG A 54 -2.37 -7.87 10.08
CA ARG A 54 -3.10 -9.13 9.88
C ARG A 54 -4.44 -8.91 9.17
N ILE A 55 -5.15 -7.84 9.52
CA ILE A 55 -6.37 -7.41 8.84
C ILE A 55 -6.04 -7.02 7.38
N LEU A 56 -4.96 -6.26 7.17
CA LEU A 56 -4.51 -5.91 5.82
C LEU A 56 -4.26 -7.17 4.96
N LEU A 57 -3.60 -8.18 5.52
CA LEU A 57 -3.37 -9.45 4.84
C LEU A 57 -4.67 -10.19 4.52
N ALA A 58 -5.47 -10.47 5.54
CA ALA A 58 -6.64 -11.33 5.43
C ALA A 58 -7.78 -10.70 4.59
N ASP A 59 -8.05 -9.41 4.80
CA ASP A 59 -9.24 -8.77 4.24
C ASP A 59 -8.95 -8.07 2.90
N HIS A 60 -7.68 -7.83 2.57
CA HIS A 60 -7.31 -7.06 1.39
C HIS A 60 -6.28 -7.77 0.50
N LEU A 61 -5.11 -8.13 1.00
CA LEU A 61 -4.02 -8.62 0.14
C LEU A 61 -4.30 -10.03 -0.40
N VAL A 62 -4.71 -10.97 0.46
CA VAL A 62 -5.06 -12.34 0.05
C VAL A 62 -6.23 -12.36 -0.95
N PRO A 63 -7.35 -11.65 -0.72
CA PRO A 63 -8.42 -11.56 -1.71
C PRO A 63 -7.98 -10.90 -3.02
N THR A 64 -7.10 -9.90 -2.96
CA THR A 64 -6.57 -9.24 -4.16
C THR A 64 -5.69 -10.19 -4.97
N LEU A 65 -4.87 -11.01 -4.33
CA LEU A 65 -4.06 -12.02 -4.99
C LEU A 65 -4.94 -13.05 -5.71
N ALA A 66 -5.95 -13.58 -5.03
CA ALA A 66 -6.91 -14.52 -5.63
C ALA A 66 -7.66 -13.91 -6.83
N ARG A 67 -7.99 -12.62 -6.77
CA ARG A 67 -8.59 -11.90 -7.91
C ARG A 67 -7.64 -11.81 -9.11
N LEU A 68 -6.35 -11.52 -8.88
CA LEU A 68 -5.34 -11.49 -9.95
C LEU A 68 -5.12 -12.88 -10.57
N ASP A 69 -5.17 -13.94 -9.77
CA ASP A 69 -5.12 -15.32 -10.30
C ASP A 69 -6.30 -15.65 -11.20
N GLY A 70 -7.52 -15.23 -10.81
CA GLY A 70 -8.71 -15.34 -11.66
C GLY A 70 -8.56 -14.55 -12.96
N GLU A 71 -8.12 -13.30 -12.88
CA GLU A 71 -7.87 -12.45 -14.06
C GLU A 71 -6.84 -13.08 -15.01
N LEU A 72 -5.78 -13.70 -14.48
CA LEU A 72 -4.80 -14.44 -15.29
C LEU A 72 -5.40 -15.67 -15.97
N ALA A 73 -6.28 -16.41 -15.29
CA ALA A 73 -6.95 -17.57 -15.87
C ALA A 73 -7.85 -17.15 -17.04
N ASP A 74 -8.65 -16.10 -16.86
CA ASP A 74 -9.54 -15.56 -17.89
C ASP A 74 -8.75 -15.03 -19.10
N LEU A 75 -7.66 -14.30 -18.85
CA LEU A 75 -6.79 -13.78 -19.92
C LEU A 75 -6.08 -14.91 -20.70
N ARG A 76 -5.68 -16.01 -20.04
CA ARG A 76 -5.13 -17.19 -20.71
C ARG A 76 -6.18 -17.84 -21.60
N ALA A 77 -7.41 -18.00 -21.11
CA ALA A 77 -8.52 -18.55 -21.91
C ALA A 77 -8.84 -17.65 -23.12
N ALA A 78 -8.83 -16.32 -22.95
CA ALA A 78 -9.04 -15.38 -24.05
C ALA A 78 -7.91 -15.40 -25.08
N ARG A 79 -6.65 -15.57 -24.63
CA ARG A 79 -5.47 -15.73 -25.51
C ARG A 79 -5.58 -16.98 -26.38
N ASP A 80 -6.00 -18.08 -25.79
CA ASP A 80 -6.11 -19.39 -26.45
C ASP A 80 -7.40 -19.54 -27.29
N GLY A 81 -8.27 -18.53 -27.26
CA GLY A 81 -9.43 -18.41 -28.13
C GLY A 81 -9.07 -18.19 -29.61
N GLY A 82 -10.04 -18.39 -30.49
CA GLY A 82 -9.83 -18.29 -31.95
C GLY A 82 -9.73 -16.87 -32.53
N ASP A 83 -10.01 -15.82 -31.76
CA ASP A 83 -9.93 -14.43 -32.22
C ASP A 83 -8.51 -13.86 -32.03
N LYS A 84 -7.81 -13.66 -33.16
CA LYS A 84 -6.45 -13.10 -33.19
C LYS A 84 -6.33 -11.69 -32.60
N LYS A 85 -7.36 -10.85 -32.70
CA LYS A 85 -7.32 -9.49 -32.13
C LYS A 85 -7.47 -9.56 -30.62
N ALA A 86 -8.42 -10.34 -30.12
CA ALA A 86 -8.59 -10.59 -28.69
C ALA A 86 -7.35 -11.25 -28.09
N SER A 87 -6.74 -12.21 -28.79
CA SER A 87 -5.54 -12.91 -28.34
C SER A 87 -4.35 -11.97 -28.11
N ARG A 88 -4.08 -11.05 -29.05
CA ARG A 88 -3.01 -10.04 -28.89
C ARG A 88 -3.28 -9.06 -27.74
N ALA A 89 -4.53 -8.66 -27.53
CA ALA A 89 -4.90 -7.81 -26.41
C ALA A 89 -4.67 -8.54 -25.07
N ALA A 90 -5.13 -9.80 -25.00
CA ALA A 90 -4.96 -10.65 -23.83
C ALA A 90 -3.48 -10.88 -23.49
N GLU A 91 -2.60 -11.06 -24.47
CA GLU A 91 -1.17 -11.24 -24.24
C GLU A 91 -0.51 -10.01 -23.58
N LYS A 92 -0.88 -8.81 -23.99
CA LYS A 92 -0.40 -7.56 -23.35
C LYS A 92 -0.89 -7.45 -21.91
N ASP A 93 -2.15 -7.75 -21.67
CA ASP A 93 -2.72 -7.70 -20.33
C ASP A 93 -2.16 -8.80 -19.42
N LEU A 94 -1.85 -9.99 -19.96
CA LEU A 94 -1.18 -11.05 -19.21
C LEU A 94 0.14 -10.59 -18.60
N ASP A 95 1.02 -9.98 -19.39
CA ASP A 95 2.31 -9.48 -18.89
C ASP A 95 2.11 -8.44 -17.78
N ARG A 96 1.15 -7.51 -17.95
CA ARG A 96 0.82 -6.50 -16.96
C ARG A 96 0.33 -7.13 -15.64
N VAL A 97 -0.62 -8.06 -15.72
CA VAL A 97 -1.21 -8.70 -14.55
C VAL A 97 -0.21 -9.64 -13.86
N MET A 98 0.64 -10.34 -14.62
CA MET A 98 1.72 -11.16 -14.06
C MET A 98 2.72 -10.32 -13.26
N LYS A 99 3.12 -9.15 -13.78
CA LYS A 99 4.01 -8.22 -13.05
C LYS A 99 3.36 -7.67 -11.79
N ALA A 100 2.08 -7.30 -11.86
CA ALA A 100 1.33 -6.84 -10.69
C ALA A 100 1.16 -7.95 -9.64
N LYS A 101 0.91 -9.19 -10.07
CA LYS A 101 0.83 -10.34 -9.17
C LYS A 101 2.14 -10.58 -8.45
N ALA A 102 3.26 -10.63 -9.18
CA ALA A 102 4.59 -10.84 -8.57
C ALA A 102 4.90 -9.75 -7.53
N GLU A 103 4.63 -8.49 -7.86
CA GLU A 103 4.81 -7.38 -6.91
C GLU A 103 3.89 -7.49 -5.68
N LEU A 104 2.65 -7.98 -5.85
CA LEU A 104 1.75 -8.21 -4.73
C LEU A 104 2.24 -9.35 -3.82
N GLU A 105 2.81 -10.41 -4.38
CA GLU A 105 3.40 -11.51 -3.61
C GLU A 105 4.59 -11.04 -2.78
N ASP A 106 5.47 -10.23 -3.37
CA ASP A 106 6.58 -9.61 -2.64
C ASP A 106 6.06 -8.69 -1.52
N PHE A 107 5.02 -7.90 -1.81
CA PHE A 107 4.41 -7.03 -0.81
C PHE A 107 3.75 -7.81 0.33
N ILE A 108 3.04 -8.91 0.02
CA ILE A 108 2.47 -9.82 1.02
C ILE A 108 3.57 -10.36 1.93
N ALA A 109 4.66 -10.88 1.36
CA ALA A 109 5.77 -11.43 2.13
C ALA A 109 6.39 -10.40 3.08
N MET A 110 6.51 -9.14 2.65
CA MET A 110 6.97 -8.04 3.51
C MET A 110 6.00 -7.74 4.65
N VAL A 111 4.70 -7.72 4.38
CA VAL A 111 3.68 -7.46 5.40
C VAL A 111 3.59 -8.61 6.39
N GLU A 112 3.68 -9.86 5.94
CA GLU A 112 3.75 -11.06 6.79
C GLU A 112 4.97 -11.03 7.69
N GLN A 113 6.15 -10.76 7.13
CA GLN A 113 7.39 -10.63 7.91
C GLN A 113 7.23 -9.56 9.01
N CYS A 114 6.68 -8.39 8.68
CA CYS A 114 6.44 -7.33 9.66
C CYS A 114 5.40 -7.73 10.71
N ALA A 115 4.34 -8.44 10.31
CA ALA A 115 3.24 -8.85 11.20
C ALA A 115 3.68 -9.95 12.19
N ASP A 116 4.55 -10.86 11.76
CA ASP A 116 4.93 -12.03 12.55
C ASP A 116 6.26 -11.87 13.29
N ARG A 117 7.22 -11.17 12.68
CA ARG A 117 8.61 -11.08 13.19
C ARG A 117 9.07 -9.65 13.44
N GLY A 118 8.24 -8.66 13.14
CA GLY A 118 8.61 -7.25 13.19
C GLY A 118 9.50 -6.82 12.02
N ALA A 119 10.03 -5.61 12.09
CA ALA A 119 10.86 -5.05 11.03
C ALA A 119 12.11 -5.93 10.80
N PRO A 120 12.48 -6.21 9.53
CA PRO A 120 13.71 -6.93 9.25
C PRO A 120 14.94 -6.16 9.78
N PRO A 121 15.97 -6.87 10.26
CA PRO A 121 17.20 -6.22 10.71
C PRO A 121 17.86 -5.44 9.57
N VAL A 122 18.36 -4.24 9.88
CA VAL A 122 19.08 -3.34 8.97
C VAL A 122 20.57 -3.62 8.93
#